data_AF-A0A8B9RRA2-F1
#
_entry.id   AF-A0A8B9RRA2-F1
#
_cell.length_a   1.000
_cell.length_b   1.000
_cell.length_c   1.000
_cell.angle_alpha   90.00
_cell.angle_beta   90.00
_cell.angle_gamma   90.00
#
_symmetry.space_group_name_H-M   'P 1'
#
loop_
_entity.id
_entity.type
_entity.pdbx_description
1 polymer ?
#
loop_
_entity_poly.entity_id
_entity_poly.type
_entity_poly.pdbx_seq_one_letter_code
_entity_poly.pdbx_strand_id
1 'polypeptide(L)'
;MTAGSVSVPQVIPLRTPLPGKAKHEIDTNTLIEIKSDTPEVSIYYTLDGSKPELIRKPRYGEQNTFKYKGPILLPVGKIMVKALAVTKDCRESTVVTKVFLVEYKQPNILFSLEDDDKNFLKYIATQEREAGMFTTNPKKNGVNVEIKPAWSEAPQDFQGL
;
A
#
# COMPACT_ATOMS: atom_id res chain seq x y z
N MET A 1 31.59 22.44 -4.41
CA MET A 1 30.11 22.38 -4.26
C MET A 1 29.51 22.48 -5.67
N THR A 2 28.77 21.48 -6.14
CA THR A 2 28.08 21.58 -7.44
C THR A 2 26.79 22.36 -7.26
N ALA A 3 26.82 23.64 -7.59
CA ALA A 3 25.62 24.47 -7.65
C ALA A 3 24.74 23.97 -8.82
N GLY A 4 23.60 23.38 -8.48
CA GLY A 4 22.56 23.02 -9.46
C GLY A 4 22.23 21.54 -9.60
N SER A 5 22.90 20.59 -8.92
CA SER A 5 22.46 19.19 -8.97
C SER A 5 21.17 18.98 -8.15
N VAL A 6 20.18 18.31 -8.74
CA VAL A 6 18.96 17.90 -8.02
C VAL A 6 19.30 16.75 -7.08
N SER A 7 18.97 16.89 -5.81
CA SER A 7 19.26 15.88 -4.79
C SER A 7 18.43 14.62 -5.01
N VAL A 8 19.09 13.48 -4.90
CA VAL A 8 18.46 12.16 -5.02
C VAL A 8 17.42 11.99 -3.90
N PRO A 9 16.20 11.50 -4.21
CA PRO A 9 15.20 11.29 -3.18
C PRO A 9 15.63 10.19 -2.19
N GLN A 10 15.15 10.30 -0.96
CA GLN A 10 15.36 9.35 0.13
C GLN A 10 14.03 8.63 0.41
N VAL A 11 14.06 7.30 0.45
CA VAL A 11 12.89 6.45 0.75
C VAL A 11 13.01 5.91 2.17
N ILE A 12 12.14 6.36 3.06
CA ILE A 12 12.26 6.22 4.51
C ILE A 12 10.99 5.58 5.10
N PRO A 13 11.09 4.46 5.82
CA PRO A 13 9.96 3.97 6.61
C PRO A 13 9.72 4.88 7.82
N LEU A 14 8.49 5.31 8.01
CA LEU A 14 8.09 6.16 9.15
C LEU A 14 7.98 5.38 10.47
N ARG A 15 7.97 4.05 10.40
CA ARG A 15 8.03 3.18 11.57
C ARG A 15 9.47 2.84 11.89
N THR A 16 9.82 2.88 13.17
CA THR A 16 11.11 2.36 13.63
C THR A 16 11.21 0.86 13.31
N PRO A 17 12.33 0.39 12.73
CA PRO A 17 12.56 -1.03 12.53
C PRO A 17 12.42 -1.76 13.85
N LEU A 18 11.73 -2.90 13.85
CA LEU A 18 11.62 -3.73 15.05
C LEU A 18 13.03 -4.17 15.50
N PRO A 19 13.32 -4.14 16.81
CA PRO A 19 14.59 -4.63 17.33
C PRO A 19 14.83 -6.07 16.86
N GLY A 20 16.01 -6.33 16.30
CA GLY A 20 16.37 -7.66 15.77
C GLY A 20 15.93 -7.95 14.32
N LYS A 21 15.28 -7.00 13.65
CA LYS A 21 14.90 -7.10 12.23
C LYS A 21 15.76 -6.18 11.37
N ALA A 22 15.99 -6.55 10.10
CA ALA A 22 16.76 -5.70 9.21
C ALA A 22 15.99 -4.42 8.85
N LYS A 23 16.71 -3.32 8.58
CA LYS A 23 16.09 -2.01 8.25
C LYS A 23 15.20 -2.01 6.99
N HIS A 24 15.27 -3.07 6.19
CA HIS A 24 14.48 -3.23 4.97
C HIS A 24 13.26 -4.14 5.18
N GLU A 25 13.12 -4.75 6.36
CA GLU A 25 11.95 -5.53 6.75
C GLU A 25 10.92 -4.61 7.40
N ILE A 26 9.73 -4.55 6.83
CA ILE A 26 8.61 -3.71 7.29
C ILE A 26 7.31 -4.51 7.27
N ASP A 27 6.26 -3.97 7.87
CA ASP A 27 4.91 -4.54 7.77
C ASP A 27 4.01 -3.73 6.83
N THR A 28 2.89 -4.31 6.41
CA THR A 28 1.85 -3.67 5.58
C THR A 28 1.22 -2.43 6.21
N ASN A 29 1.51 -2.14 7.49
CA ASN A 29 1.03 -0.96 8.21
C ASN A 29 2.08 0.15 8.27
N THR A 30 3.29 -0.09 7.76
CA THR A 30 4.39 0.86 7.78
C THR A 30 4.27 1.82 6.60
N LEU A 31 4.04 3.09 6.90
CA LEU A 31 4.05 4.16 5.91
C LEU A 31 5.48 4.43 5.43
N ILE A 32 5.63 4.56 4.12
CA ILE A 32 6.88 4.94 3.45
C ILE A 32 6.77 6.39 3.01
N GLU A 33 7.68 7.21 3.53
CA GLU A 33 7.88 8.58 3.10
C GLU A 33 8.98 8.64 2.04
N ILE A 34 8.76 9.44 1.00
CA ILE A 34 9.78 9.78 0.01
C ILE A 34 10.04 11.27 0.08
N LYS A 35 11.27 11.66 0.45
CA LYS A 35 11.67 13.07 0.60
C LYS A 35 12.83 13.43 -0.31
N SER A 36 13.00 14.70 -0.62
CA SER A 36 14.18 15.23 -1.31
C SER A 36 14.69 16.46 -0.55
N ASP A 37 16.01 16.61 -0.48
CA ASP A 37 16.65 17.78 0.13
C ASP A 37 16.58 19.02 -0.78
N THR A 38 16.20 18.83 -2.06
CA THR A 38 15.97 19.93 -3.00
C THR A 38 14.55 20.47 -2.84
N PRO A 39 14.37 21.79 -2.58
CA PRO A 39 13.05 22.38 -2.46
C PRO A 39 12.33 22.39 -3.81
N GLU A 40 10.99 22.50 -3.77
CA GLU A 40 10.13 22.69 -4.95
C GLU A 40 10.25 21.61 -6.04
N VAL A 41 10.56 20.37 -5.67
CA VAL A 41 10.60 19.24 -6.59
C VAL A 41 9.30 18.43 -6.57
N SER A 42 8.95 17.87 -7.72
CA SER A 42 7.98 16.78 -7.82
C SER A 42 8.71 15.44 -7.80
N ILE A 43 8.28 14.52 -6.95
CA ILE A 43 8.86 13.19 -6.84
C ILE A 43 7.97 12.19 -7.58
N TYR A 44 8.59 11.32 -8.37
CA TYR A 44 7.94 10.25 -9.12
C TYR A 44 8.54 8.91 -8.73
N TYR A 45 7.73 7.88 -8.60
CA TYR A 45 8.19 6.58 -8.13
C TYR A 45 7.48 5.41 -8.80
N THR A 46 8.08 4.23 -8.68
CA THR A 46 7.55 2.94 -9.13
C THR A 46 7.75 1.91 -8.01
N LEU A 47 6.92 0.87 -7.99
CA LEU A 47 6.97 -0.20 -6.97
C LEU A 47 7.41 -1.57 -7.55
N ASP A 48 7.40 -1.68 -8.87
CA ASP A 48 7.75 -2.87 -9.65
C ASP A 48 9.25 -2.95 -9.99
N GLY A 49 10.02 -1.94 -9.62
CA GLY A 49 11.44 -1.82 -9.97
C GLY A 49 11.70 -1.29 -11.38
N SER A 50 10.68 -0.87 -12.13
CA SER A 50 10.86 -0.16 -13.41
C SER A 50 11.42 1.25 -13.17
N LYS A 51 12.06 1.86 -14.18
CA LYS A 51 12.52 3.25 -14.06
C LYS A 51 11.30 4.18 -14.09
N PRO A 52 11.16 5.15 -13.16
CA PRO A 52 10.10 6.15 -13.26
C PRO A 52 10.26 6.96 -14.56
N GLU A 53 9.25 6.93 -15.42
CA GLU A 53 9.20 7.67 -16.69
C GLU A 53 8.21 8.83 -16.59
N LEU A 54 8.67 10.05 -16.90
CA LEU A 54 7.85 11.26 -16.88
C LEU A 54 7.05 11.46 -18.17
N ILE A 55 7.63 11.04 -19.29
CA ILE A 55 7.05 11.21 -20.62
C ILE A 55 6.27 9.94 -20.95
N ARG A 56 4.96 10.07 -21.14
CA ARG A 56 4.12 8.98 -21.66
C ARG A 56 4.56 8.67 -23.08
N LYS A 57 5.16 7.50 -23.30
CA LYS A 57 5.40 6.97 -24.64
C LYS A 57 4.12 6.26 -25.08
N PRO A 58 3.35 6.77 -26.06
CA PRO A 58 2.07 6.20 -26.46
C PRO A 58 2.17 4.78 -27.05
N ARG A 59 3.38 4.25 -27.24
CA ARG A 59 3.66 2.97 -27.90
C ARG A 59 4.09 1.86 -26.93
N TYR A 60 4.24 2.14 -25.62
CA TYR A 60 4.91 1.22 -24.69
C TYR A 60 4.12 1.10 -23.37
N GLY A 61 3.14 0.20 -23.35
CA GLY A 61 2.52 -0.33 -22.12
C GLY A 61 1.82 0.66 -21.17
N GLU A 62 1.31 0.10 -20.07
CA GLU A 62 0.83 0.88 -18.92
C GLU A 62 2.03 1.48 -18.17
N GLN A 63 1.96 2.76 -17.84
CA GLN A 63 3.01 3.43 -17.06
C GLN A 63 2.79 3.15 -15.57
N ASN A 64 3.72 2.45 -14.95
CA ASN A 64 3.69 2.15 -13.50
C ASN A 64 4.33 3.28 -12.65
N THR A 65 4.43 4.49 -13.22
CA THR A 65 5.02 5.65 -12.55
C THR A 65 3.96 6.48 -11.86
N PHE A 66 4.10 6.64 -10.55
CA PHE A 66 3.20 7.39 -9.70
C PHE A 66 3.84 8.71 -9.26
N LYS A 67 3.04 9.77 -9.19
CA LYS A 67 3.47 11.04 -8.57
C LYS A 67 3.29 10.93 -7.06
N TYR A 68 4.36 11.17 -6.30
CA TYR A 68 4.32 11.18 -4.85
C TYR A 68 3.54 12.39 -4.33
N LYS A 69 2.55 12.14 -3.47
CA LYS A 69 1.69 13.17 -2.85
C LYS A 69 1.73 13.15 -1.33
N GLY A 70 2.32 12.12 -0.72
CA GLY A 70 2.35 11.89 0.71
C GLY A 70 2.75 10.45 1.02
N PRO A 71 2.90 10.09 2.31
CA PRO A 71 3.33 8.76 2.71
C PRO A 71 2.43 7.65 2.15
N ILE A 72 3.05 6.56 1.69
CA ILE A 72 2.36 5.45 1.02
C ILE A 72 2.53 4.12 1.77
N LEU A 73 1.56 3.22 1.63
CA LEU A 73 1.69 1.84 2.06
C LEU A 73 2.23 0.98 0.91
N LEU A 74 3.00 -0.06 1.26
CA LEU A 74 3.51 -1.03 0.29
C LEU A 74 2.71 -2.33 0.35
N PRO A 75 2.48 -3.00 -0.79
CA PRO A 75 1.86 -4.31 -0.81
C PRO A 75 2.77 -5.37 -0.18
N VAL A 76 2.18 -6.48 0.25
CA VAL A 76 2.92 -7.62 0.83
C VAL A 76 3.91 -8.21 -0.18
N GLY A 77 5.08 -8.62 0.31
CA GLY A 77 6.11 -9.27 -0.47
C GLY A 77 7.37 -8.43 -0.67
N LYS A 78 8.18 -8.79 -1.67
CA LYS A 78 9.44 -8.10 -1.99
C LYS A 78 9.17 -6.94 -2.95
N ILE A 79 9.16 -5.73 -2.42
CA ILE A 79 8.81 -4.52 -3.18
C ILE A 79 10.08 -3.72 -3.49
N MET A 80 10.23 -3.30 -4.75
CA MET A 80 11.36 -2.48 -5.20
C MET A 80 10.86 -1.06 -5.51
N VAL A 81 11.07 -0.16 -4.56
CA VAL A 81 10.74 1.25 -4.73
C VAL A 81 11.86 1.93 -5.50
N LYS A 82 11.56 2.45 -6.69
CA LYS A 82 12.46 3.38 -7.38
C LYS A 82 11.85 4.76 -7.40
N ALA A 83 12.64 5.79 -7.11
CA ALA A 83 12.15 7.17 -7.08
C ALA A 83 13.11 8.16 -7.75
N LEU A 84 12.52 9.22 -8.30
CA LEU A 84 13.18 10.29 -9.03
C LEU A 84 12.60 11.64 -8.61
N ALA A 85 13.46 12.63 -8.34
CA ALA A 85 13.04 14.00 -8.10
C ALA A 85 13.21 14.84 -9.37
N VAL A 86 12.24 15.71 -9.63
CA VAL A 86 12.17 16.55 -10.82
C VAL A 86 11.85 17.98 -10.43
N THR A 87 12.67 18.94 -10.84
CA THR A 87 12.40 20.38 -10.63
C THR A 87 11.40 20.91 -11.65
N LYS A 88 10.86 22.12 -11.42
CA LYS A 88 10.02 22.83 -12.39
C LYS A 88 10.72 23.05 -13.74
N ASP A 89 12.04 23.20 -13.73
CA ASP A 89 12.88 23.36 -14.93
C ASP A 89 13.19 22.04 -15.65
N CYS A 90 12.44 20.97 -15.35
CA CYS A 90 12.61 19.62 -15.93
C CYS A 90 13.99 18.98 -15.67
N ARG A 91 14.68 19.39 -14.59
CA ARG A 91 15.94 18.76 -14.20
C ARG A 91 15.65 17.55 -13.33
N GLU A 92 16.29 16.44 -13.67
CA GLU A 92 16.10 15.15 -13.01
C GLU A 92 17.25 14.84 -12.04
N SER A 93 16.93 14.23 -10.90
CA SER A 93 17.93 13.62 -10.04
C SER A 93 18.41 12.27 -10.60
N THR A 94 19.38 11.64 -9.95
CA THR A 94 19.57 10.19 -10.13
C THR A 94 18.38 9.43 -9.55
N VAL A 95 18.10 8.24 -10.10
CA VAL A 95 17.07 7.35 -9.58
C VAL A 95 17.60 6.61 -8.35
N VAL A 96 16.92 6.75 -7.22
CA VAL A 96 17.18 5.92 -6.03
C VAL A 96 16.47 4.58 -6.17
N THR A 97 17.07 3.51 -5.64
CA THR A 97 16.43 2.19 -5.54
C THR A 97 16.47 1.73 -4.09
N LYS A 98 15.32 1.36 -3.54
CA LYS A 98 15.18 0.80 -2.19
C LYS A 98 14.33 -0.46 -2.26
N VAL A 99 14.83 -1.54 -1.68
CA VAL A 99 14.09 -2.80 -1.59
C VAL A 99 13.53 -2.94 -0.18
N PHE A 100 12.28 -3.35 -0.08
CA PHE A 100 11.61 -3.69 1.17
C PHE A 100 11.10 -5.13 1.11
N LEU A 101 11.22 -5.82 2.24
CA LEU A 101 10.52 -7.07 2.49
C LEU A 101 9.31 -6.74 3.38
N VAL A 102 8.12 -6.82 2.80
CA VAL A 102 6.88 -6.41 3.45
C VAL A 102 6.16 -7.65 3.96
N GLU A 103 6.13 -7.82 5.27
CA GLU A 103 5.36 -8.86 5.94
C GLU A 103 3.91 -8.42 6.11
N TYR A 104 2.97 -9.34 5.89
CA TYR A 104 1.57 -9.06 6.17
C TYR A 104 1.35 -8.92 7.66
N LYS A 105 0.68 -7.84 8.06
CA LYS A 105 0.20 -7.64 9.42
C LYS A 105 -1.20 -7.07 9.37
N GLN A 106 -2.09 -7.61 10.21
CA GLN A 106 -3.44 -7.08 10.31
C GLN A 106 -3.40 -5.56 10.57
N PRO A 107 -4.22 -4.77 9.84
CA PRO A 107 -4.30 -3.33 10.07
C PRO A 107 -4.70 -3.04 11.51
N ASN A 108 -3.85 -2.33 12.24
CA ASN A 108 -4.24 -1.83 13.55
C ASN A 108 -5.04 -0.54 13.33
N ILE A 109 -6.37 -0.62 13.39
CA ILE A 109 -7.29 0.53 13.27
C ILE A 109 -7.31 1.33 14.58
N LEU A 110 -6.12 1.61 15.13
CA LEU A 110 -5.95 2.38 16.36
C LEU A 110 -5.10 3.61 16.05
N PHE A 111 -5.51 4.38 15.04
CA PHE A 111 -5.14 5.79 14.97
C PHE A 111 -6.17 6.54 15.80
N SER A 112 -5.69 7.29 16.78
CA SER A 112 -6.44 7.92 17.86
C SER A 112 -7.80 8.47 17.44
N LEU A 113 -8.85 7.87 18.01
CA LEU A 113 -10.15 8.51 18.17
C LEU A 113 -9.98 9.64 19.19
N GLU A 114 -9.47 10.78 18.75
CA GLU A 114 -9.80 12.05 19.37
C GLU A 114 -10.56 12.84 18.29
N ASP A 115 -11.89 12.69 18.39
CA ASP A 115 -12.91 13.63 17.94
C ASP A 115 -13.01 13.93 16.43
N ASP A 116 -13.57 12.98 15.66
CA ASP A 116 -14.61 13.23 14.63
C ASP A 116 -14.88 11.97 13.77
N ASP A 117 -15.94 11.26 14.13
CA ASP A 117 -16.29 9.88 13.75
C ASP A 117 -16.66 9.58 12.28
N LYS A 118 -16.29 10.37 11.26
CA LYS A 118 -16.89 10.16 9.90
C LYS A 118 -16.00 10.23 8.67
N ASN A 119 -14.70 10.51 8.78
CA ASN A 119 -13.88 10.70 7.58
C ASN A 119 -12.90 9.55 7.25
N PHE A 120 -12.49 8.75 8.23
CA PHE A 120 -11.42 7.75 8.01
C PHE A 120 -11.87 6.52 7.20
N LEU A 121 -13.10 6.04 7.40
CA LEU A 121 -13.63 4.88 6.65
C LEU A 121 -13.85 5.17 5.15
N LYS A 122 -14.00 6.44 4.77
CA LYS A 122 -14.11 6.82 3.35
C LYS A 122 -12.80 6.65 2.60
N TYR A 123 -11.64 6.84 3.23
CA TYR A 123 -10.36 6.81 2.52
C TYR A 123 -9.96 5.39 2.12
N ILE A 124 -10.21 4.39 2.98
CA ILE A 124 -9.96 2.96 2.68
C ILE A 124 -10.95 2.42 1.65
N ALA A 125 -12.26 2.72 1.80
CA ALA A 125 -13.28 2.24 0.86
C ALA A 125 -13.16 2.86 -0.55
N THR A 126 -12.56 4.04 -0.68
CA THR A 126 -12.38 4.69 -1.99
C THR A 126 -11.25 4.05 -2.80
N GLN A 127 -10.19 3.55 -2.14
CA GLN A 127 -9.06 2.88 -2.82
C GLN A 127 -9.44 1.51 -3.40
N GLU A 128 -10.36 0.77 -2.77
CA GLU A 128 -10.88 -0.50 -3.31
C GLU A 128 -11.75 -0.30 -4.56
N ARG A 129 -12.23 0.93 -4.82
CA ARG A 129 -13.09 1.22 -5.98
C ARG A 129 -12.31 1.63 -7.24
N GLU A 130 -11.05 2.08 -7.09
CA GLU A 130 -10.20 2.50 -8.22
C GLU A 130 -9.19 1.42 -8.68
N ALA A 131 -8.98 0.36 -7.90
CA ALA A 131 -8.26 -0.84 -8.36
C ALA A 131 -9.22 -1.74 -9.17
N GLY A 132 -9.37 -1.42 -10.45
CA GLY A 132 -10.20 -2.17 -11.40
C GLY A 132 -9.92 -3.68 -11.41
N MET A 133 -10.99 -4.44 -11.16
CA MET A 133 -11.34 -5.69 -11.83
C MET A 133 -10.29 -6.82 -11.89
N PHE A 134 -10.25 -7.66 -10.85
CA PHE A 134 -10.05 -9.10 -11.05
C PHE A 134 -11.38 -9.81 -10.80
N THR A 135 -12.00 -10.26 -11.88
CA THR A 135 -13.21 -11.09 -11.85
C THR A 135 -12.87 -12.48 -11.32
N THR A 136 -13.37 -12.85 -10.15
CA THR A 136 -13.79 -14.24 -9.89
C THR A 136 -15.02 -14.22 -8.99
N ASN A 137 -16.17 -14.54 -9.55
CA ASN A 137 -17.42 -14.72 -8.83
C ASN A 137 -17.32 -15.87 -7.81
N PRO A 138 -17.88 -15.70 -6.61
CA PRO A 138 -18.60 -16.78 -5.96
C PRO A 138 -20.05 -16.34 -5.72
N LYS A 139 -20.95 -16.89 -6.53
CA LYS A 139 -22.40 -16.82 -6.33
C LYS A 139 -22.75 -17.45 -4.97
N LYS A 140 -23.21 -16.66 -4.00
CA LYS A 140 -23.97 -17.16 -2.85
C LYS A 140 -25.11 -16.19 -2.52
N ASN A 141 -26.30 -16.73 -2.67
CA ASN A 141 -27.59 -16.10 -2.46
C ASN A 141 -27.79 -15.76 -0.98
N GLY A 142 -28.36 -14.59 -0.71
CA GLY A 142 -28.55 -14.07 0.65
C GLY A 142 -29.86 -14.49 1.31
N VAL A 143 -29.83 -14.32 2.64
CA VAL A 143 -30.95 -13.97 3.56
C VAL A 143 -31.90 -15.13 3.89
N ASN A 144 -31.73 -15.77 5.06
CA ASN A 144 -32.24 -15.42 6.40
C ASN A 144 -33.66 -15.97 6.64
N VAL A 145 -33.77 -17.04 7.42
CA VAL A 145 -35.02 -17.43 8.10
C VAL A 145 -34.68 -17.79 9.54
N GLU A 146 -35.40 -17.11 10.43
CA GLU A 146 -35.39 -17.14 11.88
C GLU A 146 -35.58 -18.56 12.44
N ILE A 147 -34.75 -18.98 13.40
CA ILE A 147 -34.92 -20.24 14.12
C ILE A 147 -34.94 -19.96 15.63
N LYS A 148 -36.13 -20.15 16.22
CA LYS A 148 -36.36 -20.13 17.67
C LYS A 148 -35.66 -21.33 18.35
N PRO A 149 -35.19 -21.20 19.61
CA PRO A 149 -34.63 -22.33 20.34
C PRO A 149 -35.78 -23.13 20.98
N ALA A 150 -35.84 -24.44 20.72
CA ALA A 150 -36.66 -25.37 21.48
C ALA A 150 -35.73 -26.41 22.12
N TRP A 151 -35.84 -26.52 23.44
CA TRP A 151 -35.14 -27.43 24.33
C TRP A 151 -35.31 -28.91 23.97
N SER A 152 -34.27 -29.68 24.34
CA SER A 152 -34.21 -31.11 24.77
C SER A 152 -35.05 -32.13 23.98
N GLU A 153 -34.55 -33.29 23.61
CA GLU A 153 -34.10 -34.38 24.49
C GLU A 153 -33.51 -35.48 23.59
N ALA A 154 -32.43 -36.13 24.03
CA ALA A 154 -31.97 -37.41 23.47
C ALA A 154 -32.81 -38.57 24.07
N PRO A 155 -32.53 -39.88 23.85
CA PRO A 155 -31.55 -40.53 22.97
C PRO A 155 -32.08 -41.84 22.28
N GLN A 156 -31.18 -42.56 21.59
CA GLN A 156 -31.24 -43.98 21.17
C GLN A 156 -32.17 -44.28 19.97
N ASP A 157 -31.77 -45.06 18.96
CA ASP A 157 -31.33 -46.45 19.08
C ASP A 157 -30.46 -46.92 17.89
N PHE A 158 -29.76 -48.01 18.15
CA PHE A 158 -28.90 -48.79 17.25
C PHE A 158 -29.70 -49.59 16.21
N GLN A 159 -29.09 -49.83 15.04
CA GLN A 159 -29.07 -51.06 14.20
C GLN A 159 -28.71 -50.62 12.76
N GLY A 160 -27.71 -51.14 12.05
CA GLY A 160 -27.06 -52.44 12.14
C GLY A 160 -27.62 -53.41 11.11
N LEU A 161 -27.36 -53.19 9.81
CA LEU A 161 -26.74 -54.14 8.86
C LEU A 161 -26.47 -53.47 7.51
#